data_AF-A0A0W0EX88-F1
#
_entry.id   AF-A0A0W0EX88-F1
#
_cell.length_a   1.000
_cell.length_b   1.000
_cell.length_c   1.000
_cell.angle_alpha   90.00
_cell.angle_beta   90.00
_cell.angle_gamma   90.00
#
_symmetry.space_group_name_H-M   'P 1'
#
loop_
_entity.id
_entity.type
_entity.pdbx_description
1 polymer ?
#
loop_
_entity_poly.entity_id
_entity_poly.type
_entity_poly.pdbx_seq_one_letter_code
_entity_poly.pdbx_strand_id
1 'polypeptide(L)'
;MTDNLGFGKDKRRQGNLDILSGKVTFRDEFRRMLASVVENGHSFEECKQVLRDNIKLDSGFKEFYAWCKANDIPVIIVSSGMTPTIRAVLSNLVGEKDAKEIEIISNDVELHEDGTWSIKFRHPSSGYGHDKSQAILPYRQLENPPTLFFFGDGVSDMSAAKHADVLFVKEKDYGENDLSVYCTNNGIKHVLFSNFSQALPVVQSIVKGEKTVNEVLETGRA
;
A
#
# COMPACT_ATOMS: atom_id res chain seq x y z
N MET A 1 6.72 11.91 4.48
CA MET A 1 6.89 12.11 5.94
C MET A 1 8.28 11.67 6.38
N THR A 2 8.61 10.38 6.35
CA THR A 2 9.95 9.86 6.72
C THR A 2 11.10 10.51 5.93
N ASP A 3 10.86 10.81 4.65
CA ASP A 3 11.87 11.41 3.77
C ASP A 3 12.14 12.89 4.06
N ASN A 4 11.18 13.61 4.66
CA ASN A 4 11.25 15.08 4.83
C ASN A 4 11.32 15.52 6.29
N LEU A 5 10.73 14.74 7.21
CA LEU A 5 10.65 15.05 8.64
C LEU A 5 11.48 14.10 9.50
N GLY A 6 11.97 12.99 8.95
CA GLY A 6 12.67 11.93 9.69
C GLY A 6 14.02 11.60 9.07
N PHE A 7 14.22 10.32 8.76
CA PHE A 7 15.44 9.74 8.17
C PHE A 7 16.05 10.47 6.98
N GLY A 8 15.25 11.14 6.16
CA GLY A 8 15.73 11.59 4.86
C GLY A 8 15.67 10.46 3.82
N LYS A 9 15.66 10.84 2.54
CA LYS A 9 15.53 9.91 1.42
C LYS A 9 16.61 8.83 1.42
N ASP A 10 17.88 9.19 1.63
CA ASP A 10 19.01 8.27 1.51
C ASP A 10 18.98 7.18 2.59
N LYS A 11 18.76 7.54 3.86
CA LYS A 11 18.63 6.56 4.95
C LYS A 11 17.40 5.67 4.76
N ARG A 12 16.26 6.25 4.34
CA ARG A 12 15.06 5.48 4.03
C ARG A 12 15.30 4.49 2.87
N ARG A 13 16.07 4.89 1.86
CA ARG A 13 16.46 3.99 0.76
C ARG A 13 17.35 2.85 1.25
N GLN A 14 18.35 3.17 2.07
CA GLN A 14 19.22 2.14 2.66
C GLN A 14 18.43 1.14 3.51
N GLY A 15 17.49 1.62 4.33
CA GLY A 15 16.58 0.77 5.11
C GLY A 15 15.77 -0.20 4.22
N ASN A 16 15.24 0.25 3.09
CA ASN A 16 14.57 -0.63 2.12
C ASN A 16 15.49 -1.73 1.59
N LEU A 17 16.74 -1.40 1.24
CA LEU A 17 17.72 -2.37 0.75
C LEU A 17 18.08 -3.41 1.83
N ASP A 18 18.16 -2.98 3.09
CA ASP A 18 18.41 -3.88 4.21
C ASP A 18 17.21 -4.79 4.50
N ILE A 19 15.97 -4.32 4.29
CA ILE A 19 14.77 -5.15 4.29
C ILE A 19 14.80 -6.18 3.15
N LEU A 20 15.09 -5.76 1.92
CA LEU A 20 15.12 -6.64 0.74
C LEU A 20 16.21 -7.72 0.86
N SER A 21 17.33 -7.40 1.50
CA SER A 21 18.41 -8.37 1.76
C SER A 21 18.20 -9.22 3.02
N GLY A 22 17.09 -9.02 3.74
CA GLY A 22 16.74 -9.80 4.94
C GLY A 22 17.58 -9.47 6.19
N LYS A 23 18.36 -8.39 6.18
CA LYS A 23 19.16 -7.97 7.33
C LYS A 23 18.32 -7.44 8.48
N VAL A 24 17.20 -6.78 8.15
CA VAL A 24 16.23 -6.25 9.12
C VAL A 24 14.81 -6.54 8.66
N THR A 25 13.88 -6.59 9.60
CA THR A 25 12.46 -6.75 9.27
C THR A 25 11.85 -5.40 8.88
N PHE A 26 10.82 -5.39 8.04
CA PHE A 26 10.10 -4.16 7.70
C PHE A 26 9.52 -3.49 8.96
N ARG A 27 8.96 -4.28 9.90
CA ARG A 27 8.42 -3.78 11.17
C ARG A 27 9.45 -2.95 11.92
N ASP A 28 10.64 -3.52 12.10
CA ASP A 28 11.65 -2.91 12.96
C ASP A 28 12.27 -1.68 12.29
N GLU A 29 12.53 -1.75 10.99
CA GLU A 29 13.04 -0.60 10.24
C GLU A 29 12.01 0.52 10.12
N PHE A 30 10.74 0.19 9.83
CA PHE A 30 9.67 1.18 9.77
C PHE A 30 9.43 1.86 11.13
N ARG A 31 9.55 1.12 12.24
CA ARG A 31 9.53 1.71 13.59
C ARG A 31 10.65 2.75 13.76
N ARG A 32 11.88 2.45 13.32
CA ARG A 32 13.00 3.41 13.39
C ARG A 32 12.77 4.63 12.49
N MET A 33 12.26 4.41 11.28
CA MET A 33 11.91 5.51 10.36
C MET A 33 10.91 6.47 11.00
N LEU A 34 9.86 5.94 11.67
CA LEU A 34 8.87 6.77 12.35
C LEU A 34 9.41 7.41 13.63
N ALA A 35 10.20 6.67 14.42
CA ALA A 35 10.85 7.20 15.62
C ALA A 35 11.70 8.44 15.30
N SER A 36 12.42 8.43 14.17
CA SER A 36 13.21 9.61 13.76
C SER A 36 12.38 10.88 13.52
N VAL A 37 11.12 10.74 13.11
CA VAL A 37 10.22 11.90 12.93
C VAL A 37 9.90 12.50 14.30
N VAL A 38 9.68 11.64 15.29
CA VAL A 38 9.39 12.02 16.67
C VAL A 38 10.63 12.62 17.33
N GLU A 39 11.81 12.00 17.16
CA GLU A 39 13.10 12.49 17.67
C GLU A 39 13.47 13.87 17.11
N ASN A 40 13.06 14.16 15.86
CA ASN A 40 13.20 15.47 15.24
C ASN A 40 12.19 16.51 15.77
N GLY A 41 11.34 16.15 16.74
CA GLY A 41 10.42 17.06 17.44
C GLY A 41 9.08 17.25 16.75
N HIS A 42 8.70 16.41 15.77
CA HIS A 42 7.43 16.57 15.06
C HIS A 42 6.27 15.84 15.75
N SER A 43 5.23 16.62 16.05
CA SER A 43 3.97 16.11 16.57
C SER A 43 3.20 15.30 15.51
N PHE A 44 2.27 14.48 15.97
CA PHE A 44 1.42 13.70 15.07
C PHE A 44 0.47 14.57 14.24
N GLU A 45 0.02 15.72 14.77
CA GLU A 45 -0.82 16.66 14.02
C GLU A 45 -0.06 17.34 12.87
N GLU A 46 1.18 17.77 13.11
CA GLU A 46 2.05 18.30 12.05
C GLU A 46 2.28 17.24 10.96
N CYS A 47 2.51 15.99 11.35
CA CYS A 47 2.64 14.88 10.42
C CYS A 47 1.39 14.72 9.53
N LYS A 48 0.18 14.75 10.12
CA LYS A 48 -1.07 14.70 9.35
C LYS A 48 -1.19 15.89 8.41
N GLN A 49 -0.84 17.10 8.85
CA GLN A 49 -0.91 18.29 8.01
C GLN A 49 0.03 18.20 6.80
N VAL A 50 1.29 17.85 7.03
CA VAL A 50 2.28 17.66 5.95
C VAL A 50 1.82 16.61 4.96
N LEU A 51 1.24 15.50 5.42
CA LEU A 51 0.71 14.45 4.54
C LEU A 51 -0.47 14.96 3.71
N ARG A 52 -1.40 15.71 4.31
CA ARG A 52 -2.55 16.32 3.59
C ARG A 52 -2.11 17.26 2.48
N ASP A 53 -1.10 18.09 2.76
CA ASP A 53 -0.66 19.14 1.83
C ASP A 53 0.15 18.59 0.65
N ASN A 54 0.79 17.42 0.83
CA ASN A 54 1.76 16.91 -0.13
C ASN A 54 1.34 15.63 -0.85
N ILE A 55 0.40 14.84 -0.32
CA ILE A 55 -0.07 13.63 -1.01
C ILE A 55 -1.13 13.98 -2.04
N LYS A 56 -0.95 13.43 -3.24
CA LYS A 56 -1.90 13.49 -4.35
C LYS A 56 -2.42 12.10 -4.66
N LEU A 57 -3.64 12.02 -5.21
CA LEU A 57 -4.10 10.76 -5.80
C LEU A 57 -3.27 10.44 -7.03
N ASP A 58 -3.06 9.15 -7.21
CA ASP A 58 -2.56 8.61 -8.45
C ASP A 58 -3.54 8.90 -9.60
N SER A 59 -3.00 9.15 -10.78
CA SER A 59 -3.79 9.50 -11.96
C SER A 59 -4.76 8.36 -12.29
N GLY A 60 -6.02 8.69 -12.58
CA GLY A 60 -7.07 7.72 -12.89
C GLY A 60 -7.71 7.01 -11.69
N PHE A 61 -7.25 7.27 -10.46
CA PHE A 61 -7.78 6.55 -9.28
C PHE A 61 -9.26 6.85 -9.04
N LYS A 62 -9.71 8.09 -9.27
CA LYS A 62 -11.12 8.46 -9.06
C LYS A 62 -12.03 7.72 -10.03
N GLU A 63 -11.64 7.67 -11.29
CA GLU A 63 -12.34 6.96 -12.36
C GLU A 63 -12.36 5.46 -12.09
N PHE A 64 -11.22 4.90 -11.65
CA PHE A 64 -11.12 3.49 -11.24
C PHE A 64 -12.07 3.18 -10.09
N TYR A 65 -12.03 3.97 -9.01
CA TYR A 65 -12.90 3.77 -7.84
C TYR A 65 -14.38 3.90 -8.19
N ALA A 66 -14.76 4.93 -8.97
CA ALA A 66 -16.13 5.11 -9.42
C ALA A 66 -16.64 3.94 -10.27
N TRP A 67 -15.78 3.42 -11.17
CA TRP A 67 -16.12 2.24 -11.96
C TRP A 67 -16.27 0.99 -11.08
N CYS A 68 -15.36 0.73 -10.14
CA CYS A 68 -15.49 -0.40 -9.21
C CYS A 68 -16.80 -0.31 -8.42
N LYS A 69 -17.13 0.86 -7.88
CA LYS A 69 -18.38 1.12 -7.14
C LYS A 69 -19.63 0.87 -7.99
N ALA A 70 -19.62 1.29 -9.25
CA ALA A 70 -20.75 1.09 -10.17
C ALA A 70 -20.93 -0.37 -10.61
N ASN A 71 -19.93 -1.24 -10.38
CA ASN A 71 -19.95 -2.66 -10.73
C ASN A 71 -19.94 -3.56 -9.48
N ASP A 72 -20.28 -3.01 -8.31
CA ASP A 72 -20.30 -3.73 -7.03
C ASP A 72 -18.98 -4.44 -6.68
N ILE A 73 -17.86 -3.82 -7.05
CA ILE A 73 -16.50 -4.30 -6.75
C ILE A 73 -15.97 -3.52 -5.54
N PRO A 74 -15.75 -4.18 -4.38
CA PRO A 74 -15.19 -3.53 -3.21
C PRO A 74 -13.77 -3.03 -3.43
N VAL A 75 -13.49 -1.80 -3.00
CA VAL A 75 -12.14 -1.23 -2.97
C VAL A 75 -11.72 -1.03 -1.53
N ILE A 76 -10.64 -1.70 -1.13
CA ILE A 76 -10.12 -1.72 0.24
C ILE A 76 -8.70 -1.17 0.23
N ILE A 77 -8.41 -0.24 1.13
CA ILE A 77 -7.06 0.29 1.31
C ILE A 77 -6.34 -0.52 2.38
N VAL A 78 -5.35 -1.31 1.96
CA VAL A 78 -4.49 -2.09 2.85
C VAL A 78 -3.12 -1.40 2.97
N SER A 79 -2.86 -0.71 4.07
CA SER A 79 -1.72 0.21 4.20
C SER A 79 -0.87 -0.08 5.43
N SER A 80 0.46 0.01 5.28
CA SER A 80 1.37 -0.03 6.44
C SER A 80 1.48 1.31 7.17
N GLY A 81 0.83 2.37 6.68
CA GLY A 81 0.64 3.61 7.41
C GLY A 81 -0.30 3.48 8.61
N MET A 82 -0.71 4.62 9.18
CA MET A 82 -1.56 4.67 10.37
C MET A 82 -2.95 5.19 10.01
N THR A 83 -4.02 4.57 10.53
CA THR A 83 -5.41 4.92 10.18
C THR A 83 -5.69 6.42 10.22
N PRO A 84 -5.29 7.19 11.26
CA PRO A 84 -5.61 8.62 11.31
C PRO A 84 -4.91 9.45 10.22
N THR A 85 -3.71 9.07 9.80
CA THR A 85 -3.01 9.77 8.71
C THR A 85 -3.61 9.45 7.36
N ILE A 86 -4.01 8.19 7.12
CA ILE A 86 -4.64 7.76 5.87
C ILE A 86 -6.00 8.44 5.73
N ARG A 87 -6.82 8.47 6.79
CA ARG A 87 -8.14 9.14 6.77
C ARG A 87 -8.02 10.64 6.52
N ALA A 88 -7.01 11.30 7.10
CA ALA A 88 -6.74 12.72 6.87
C ALA A 88 -6.45 13.01 5.38
N VAL A 89 -5.67 12.15 4.72
CA VAL A 89 -5.33 12.27 3.30
C VAL A 89 -6.53 11.95 2.40
N LEU A 90 -7.22 10.83 2.64
CA LEU A 90 -8.34 10.40 1.78
C LEU A 90 -9.50 11.39 1.77
N SER A 91 -9.86 11.94 2.94
CA SER A 91 -10.98 12.90 3.03
C SER A 91 -10.77 14.14 2.17
N ASN A 92 -9.51 14.59 2.03
CA ASN A 92 -9.12 15.70 1.16
C ASN A 92 -9.22 15.35 -0.33
N LEU A 93 -9.01 14.07 -0.67
CA LEU A 93 -8.74 13.64 -2.05
C LEU A 93 -9.97 13.07 -2.77
N VAL A 94 -10.78 12.26 -2.08
CA VAL A 94 -12.00 11.63 -2.63
C VAL A 94 -13.28 12.24 -2.06
N GLY A 95 -13.18 13.18 -1.11
CA GLY A 95 -14.31 13.78 -0.41
C GLY A 95 -14.78 12.94 0.78
N GLU A 96 -15.48 13.56 1.73
CA GLU A 96 -15.82 12.92 3.01
C GLU A 96 -16.70 11.68 2.87
N LYS A 97 -17.63 11.67 1.91
CA LYS A 97 -18.56 10.54 1.73
C LYS A 97 -17.81 9.27 1.35
N ASP A 98 -17.07 9.31 0.25
CA ASP A 98 -16.32 8.15 -0.23
C ASP A 98 -15.17 7.79 0.73
N ALA A 99 -14.55 8.78 1.37
CA ALA A 99 -13.53 8.54 2.38
C ALA A 99 -14.05 7.80 3.63
N LYS A 100 -15.35 7.88 3.95
CA LYS A 100 -15.98 7.10 5.04
C LYS A 100 -16.37 5.70 4.58
N GLU A 101 -16.77 5.54 3.32
CA GLU A 101 -17.21 4.25 2.76
C GLU A 101 -16.03 3.32 2.45
N ILE A 102 -14.86 3.84 2.06
CA ILE A 102 -13.70 3.01 1.77
C ILE A 102 -13.19 2.34 3.06
N GLU A 103 -13.16 1.02 3.07
CA GLU A 103 -12.56 0.24 4.14
C GLU A 103 -11.04 0.46 4.19
N ILE A 104 -10.51 0.65 5.39
CA ILE A 104 -9.07 0.78 5.64
C ILE A 104 -8.64 -0.30 6.61
N ILE A 105 -7.66 -1.10 6.19
CA ILE A 105 -6.95 -2.06 7.01
C ILE A 105 -5.52 -1.54 7.14
N SER A 106 -5.14 -1.08 8.33
CA SER A 106 -3.81 -0.51 8.56
C SER A 106 -3.32 -0.68 9.99
N ASN A 107 -2.10 -0.21 10.25
CA ASN A 107 -1.62 0.04 11.60
C ASN A 107 -2.40 1.22 12.22
N ASP A 108 -2.18 1.44 13.52
CA ASP A 108 -2.70 2.58 14.25
C ASP A 108 -1.57 3.38 14.90
N VAL A 109 -1.93 4.46 15.60
CA VAL A 109 -1.02 5.30 16.36
C VAL A 109 -1.28 5.13 17.87
N GLU A 110 -0.21 5.18 18.65
CA GLU A 110 -0.26 5.34 20.10
C GLU A 110 0.25 6.74 20.44
N LEU A 111 -0.54 7.51 21.20
CA LEU A 111 -0.19 8.85 21.65
C LEU A 111 0.20 8.78 23.12
N HIS A 112 1.34 9.39 23.46
CA HIS A 112 1.90 9.37 24.81
C HIS A 112 1.53 10.65 25.58
N GLU A 113 1.56 10.59 26.91
CA GLU A 113 1.21 11.72 27.78
C GLU A 113 2.18 12.91 27.62
N ASP A 114 3.43 12.64 27.23
CA ASP A 114 4.46 13.65 26.96
C ASP A 114 4.30 14.34 25.59
N GLY A 115 3.26 14.00 24.83
CA GLY A 115 2.97 14.54 23.50
C GLY A 115 3.69 13.85 22.35
N THR A 116 4.56 12.86 22.64
CA THR A 116 5.17 12.02 21.61
C THR A 116 4.19 10.96 21.09
N TRP A 117 4.58 10.25 20.03
CA TRP A 117 3.74 9.21 19.44
C TRP A 117 4.57 8.04 18.91
N SER A 118 3.95 6.87 18.80
CA SER A 118 4.55 5.67 18.23
C SER A 118 3.56 4.93 17.34
N ILE A 119 4.08 4.10 16.45
CA ILE A 119 3.25 3.20 15.66
C ILE A 119 2.74 2.03 16.50
N LYS A 120 1.43 1.81 16.46
CA LYS A 120 0.78 0.59 16.97
C LYS A 120 0.59 -0.40 15.84
N PHE A 121 1.48 -1.38 15.77
CA PHE A 121 1.43 -2.41 14.73
C PHE A 121 0.17 -3.27 14.84
N ARG A 122 -0.49 -3.51 13.71
CA ARG A 122 -1.66 -4.39 13.61
C ARG A 122 -1.29 -5.84 13.91
N HIS A 123 -0.15 -6.30 13.38
CA HIS A 123 0.40 -7.64 13.52
C HIS A 123 1.80 -7.54 14.17
N PRO A 124 1.89 -7.20 15.48
CA PRO A 124 3.17 -6.91 16.13
C PRO A 124 4.13 -8.11 16.18
N SER A 125 3.61 -9.34 16.15
CA SER A 125 4.41 -10.57 16.08
C SER A 125 4.99 -10.85 14.69
N SER A 126 4.48 -10.23 13.63
CA SER A 126 4.97 -10.40 12.27
C SER A 126 6.15 -9.46 11.99
N GLY A 127 7.16 -9.95 11.27
CA GLY A 127 8.26 -9.11 10.76
C GLY A 127 7.81 -8.01 9.79
N TYR A 128 6.58 -8.08 9.28
CA TYR A 128 5.98 -7.00 8.49
C TYR A 128 5.32 -5.92 9.35
N GLY A 129 4.97 -6.19 10.61
CA GLY A 129 4.24 -5.29 11.49
C GLY A 129 2.77 -5.09 11.08
N HIS A 130 2.50 -4.97 9.79
CA HIS A 130 1.22 -5.20 9.14
C HIS A 130 1.43 -6.21 8.02
N ASP A 131 1.25 -7.49 8.35
CA ASP A 131 1.19 -8.55 7.35
C ASP A 131 -0.09 -8.42 6.50
N LYS A 132 0.05 -7.92 5.28
CA LYS A 132 -1.07 -7.63 4.38
C LYS A 132 -1.70 -8.91 3.82
N SER A 133 -1.01 -10.05 3.84
CA SER A 133 -1.60 -11.33 3.44
C SER A 133 -2.83 -11.68 4.28
N GLN A 134 -2.82 -11.30 5.57
CA GLN A 134 -3.91 -11.59 6.50
C GLN A 134 -5.20 -10.82 6.18
N ALA A 135 -5.11 -9.75 5.38
CA ALA A 135 -6.29 -9.08 4.82
C ALA A 135 -6.83 -9.79 3.57
N ILE A 136 -6.02 -10.61 2.89
CA ILE A 136 -6.38 -11.26 1.61
C ILE A 136 -6.88 -12.68 1.85
N LEU A 137 -6.20 -13.44 2.71
CA LEU A 137 -6.46 -14.85 2.97
C LEU A 137 -7.91 -15.17 3.35
N PRO A 138 -8.65 -14.34 4.13
CA PRO A 138 -10.05 -14.63 4.44
C PRO A 138 -10.95 -14.74 3.20
N TYR A 139 -10.72 -13.93 2.16
CA TYR A 139 -11.52 -13.99 0.92
C TYR A 139 -11.32 -15.28 0.15
N ARG A 140 -10.15 -15.92 0.29
CA ARG A 140 -9.84 -17.23 -0.32
C ARG A 140 -10.59 -18.38 0.33
N GLN A 141 -11.07 -18.20 1.57
CA GLN A 141 -11.81 -19.21 2.33
C GLN A 141 -13.32 -19.11 2.15
N LEU A 142 -13.80 -18.17 1.34
CA LEU A 142 -15.22 -18.08 0.99
C LEU A 142 -15.63 -19.28 0.13
N GLU A 143 -16.90 -19.67 0.20
CA GLU A 143 -17.46 -20.74 -0.65
C GLU A 143 -17.29 -20.41 -2.14
N ASN A 144 -17.46 -19.13 -2.49
CA ASN A 144 -17.23 -18.59 -3.83
C ASN A 144 -16.18 -17.47 -3.75
N PRO A 145 -14.87 -17.79 -3.78
CA PRO A 145 -13.82 -16.78 -3.70
C PRO A 145 -13.88 -15.80 -4.88
N PRO A 146 -13.82 -14.48 -4.64
CA PRO A 146 -13.74 -13.51 -5.72
C PRO A 146 -12.36 -13.52 -6.38
N THR A 147 -12.27 -13.01 -7.61
CA THR A 147 -10.98 -12.63 -8.21
C THR A 147 -10.38 -11.45 -7.44
N LEU A 148 -9.18 -11.63 -6.90
CA LEU A 148 -8.51 -10.64 -6.08
C LEU A 148 -7.45 -9.88 -6.88
N PHE A 149 -7.69 -8.57 -7.04
CA PHE A 149 -6.71 -7.63 -7.58
C PHE A 149 -5.99 -6.94 -6.41
N PHE A 150 -4.66 -6.90 -6.44
CA PHE A 150 -3.87 -6.18 -5.44
C PHE A 150 -2.94 -5.18 -6.13
N PHE A 151 -2.91 -3.95 -5.64
CA PHE A 151 -2.07 -2.87 -6.17
C PHE A 151 -1.01 -2.51 -5.12
N GLY A 152 0.27 -2.70 -5.47
CA GLY A 152 1.39 -2.44 -4.56
C GLY A 152 2.55 -1.72 -5.25
N ASP A 153 3.44 -1.16 -4.46
CA ASP A 153 4.54 -0.33 -4.97
C ASP A 153 5.86 -0.46 -4.18
N GLY A 154 5.87 -1.13 -3.03
CA GLY A 154 7.05 -1.12 -2.16
C GLY A 154 7.21 -2.35 -1.27
N VAL A 155 8.30 -2.33 -0.50
CA VAL A 155 8.70 -3.42 0.43
C VAL A 155 7.59 -3.86 1.40
N SER A 156 6.68 -2.96 1.75
CA SER A 156 5.58 -3.26 2.66
C SER A 156 4.53 -4.23 2.08
N ASP A 157 4.46 -4.31 0.75
CA ASP A 157 3.51 -5.15 0.00
C ASP A 157 4.03 -6.56 -0.28
N MET A 158 5.30 -6.84 0.06
CA MET A 158 5.90 -8.16 -0.14
C MET A 158 5.08 -9.28 0.51
N SER A 159 4.48 -9.00 1.67
CA SER A 159 3.59 -9.95 2.35
C SER A 159 2.32 -10.27 1.55
N ALA A 160 1.78 -9.33 0.78
CA ALA A 160 0.59 -9.55 -0.06
C ALA A 160 0.91 -10.16 -1.42
N ALA A 161 2.15 -10.01 -1.91
CA ALA A 161 2.53 -10.26 -3.30
C ALA A 161 2.15 -11.65 -3.83
N LYS A 162 2.13 -12.69 -2.98
CA LYS A 162 1.83 -14.08 -3.40
C LYS A 162 0.37 -14.48 -3.22
N HIS A 163 -0.50 -13.59 -2.76
CA HIS A 163 -1.85 -13.97 -2.31
C HIS A 163 -2.98 -13.42 -3.20
N ALA A 164 -2.69 -12.46 -4.08
CA ALA A 164 -3.64 -11.95 -5.06
C ALA A 164 -3.69 -12.82 -6.33
N ASP A 165 -4.82 -12.82 -7.04
CA ASP A 165 -4.92 -13.45 -8.36
C ASP A 165 -4.20 -12.61 -9.41
N VAL A 166 -4.31 -11.29 -9.28
CA VAL A 166 -3.62 -10.34 -10.14
C VAL A 166 -2.92 -9.32 -9.27
N LEU A 167 -1.58 -9.41 -9.21
CA LEU A 167 -0.74 -8.42 -8.56
C LEU A 167 -0.37 -7.34 -9.57
N PHE A 168 -0.85 -6.12 -9.36
CA PHE A 168 -0.37 -4.92 -10.03
C PHE A 168 0.79 -4.32 -9.24
N VAL A 169 1.93 -4.12 -9.91
CA VAL A 169 3.13 -3.50 -9.32
C VAL A 169 3.40 -2.18 -10.02
N LYS A 170 3.41 -1.10 -9.23
CA LYS A 170 3.59 0.26 -9.73
C LYS A 170 4.99 0.46 -10.31
N GLU A 171 5.07 0.90 -11.56
CA GLU A 171 6.30 1.42 -12.14
C GLU A 171 6.54 2.84 -11.62
N LYS A 172 7.78 3.12 -11.17
CA LYS A 172 8.21 4.44 -10.71
C LYS A 172 9.31 4.96 -11.61
N ASP A 173 9.18 6.20 -12.06
CA ASP A 173 10.07 6.83 -13.05
C ASP A 173 11.54 6.95 -12.58
N TYR A 174 11.78 6.92 -11.25
CA TYR A 174 13.09 7.15 -10.64
C TYR A 174 13.75 5.90 -10.05
N GLY A 175 13.44 4.71 -10.59
CA GLY A 175 14.25 3.49 -10.41
C GLY A 175 14.01 2.68 -9.13
N GLU A 176 13.25 3.20 -8.16
CA GLU A 176 12.88 2.42 -6.98
C GLU A 176 11.62 1.59 -7.24
N ASN A 177 11.79 0.33 -7.63
CA ASN A 177 10.67 -0.61 -7.77
C ASN A 177 10.90 -1.87 -6.93
N ASP A 178 11.01 -1.68 -5.61
CA ASP A 178 11.39 -2.73 -4.66
C ASP A 178 10.46 -3.95 -4.72
N LEU A 179 9.15 -3.72 -4.92
CA LEU A 179 8.19 -4.80 -5.08
C LEU A 179 8.42 -5.57 -6.39
N SER A 180 8.68 -4.90 -7.51
CA SER A 180 8.99 -5.57 -8.78
C SER A 180 10.30 -6.37 -8.70
N VAL A 181 11.34 -5.83 -8.04
CA VAL A 181 12.59 -6.56 -7.78
C VAL A 181 12.31 -7.80 -6.94
N TYR A 182 11.55 -7.67 -5.85
CA TYR A 182 11.15 -8.80 -5.02
C TYR A 182 10.37 -9.85 -5.81
N CYS A 183 9.37 -9.44 -6.59
CA CYS A 183 8.56 -10.33 -7.41
C CYS A 183 9.41 -11.08 -8.45
N THR A 184 10.30 -10.38 -9.15
CA THR A 184 11.21 -10.97 -10.14
C THR A 184 12.12 -12.02 -9.49
N ASN A 185 12.76 -11.68 -8.37
CA ASN A 185 13.66 -12.58 -7.65
C ASN A 185 12.95 -13.82 -7.09
N ASN A 186 11.63 -13.75 -6.86
CA ASN A 186 10.84 -14.82 -6.29
C ASN A 186 9.93 -15.53 -7.29
N GLY A 187 10.03 -15.23 -8.59
CA GLY A 187 9.18 -15.82 -9.64
C GLY A 187 7.69 -15.51 -9.49
N ILE A 188 7.34 -14.37 -8.88
CA ILE A 188 5.95 -13.94 -8.69
C ILE A 188 5.50 -13.20 -9.96
N LYS A 189 4.55 -13.80 -10.68
CA LYS A 189 3.92 -13.14 -11.83
C LYS A 189 3.15 -11.89 -11.38
N HIS A 190 3.29 -10.81 -12.14
CA HIS A 190 2.68 -9.53 -11.83
C HIS A 190 2.47 -8.70 -13.09
N VAL A 191 1.60 -7.70 -12.99
CA VAL A 191 1.31 -6.72 -14.04
C VAL A 191 1.94 -5.40 -13.65
N LEU A 192 2.87 -4.91 -14.48
CA LEU A 192 3.42 -3.58 -14.32
C LEU A 192 2.40 -2.53 -14.76
N PHE A 193 2.23 -1.46 -13.98
CA PHE A 193 1.34 -0.36 -14.34
C PHE A 193 1.95 0.99 -13.93
N SER A 194 1.73 2.04 -14.73
CA SER A 194 2.23 3.37 -14.41
C SER A 194 1.23 4.25 -13.66
N ASN A 195 -0.09 3.96 -13.71
CA ASN A 195 -1.16 4.64 -12.98
C ASN A 195 -2.52 3.93 -13.20
N PHE A 196 -3.55 4.34 -12.48
CA PHE A 196 -4.86 3.69 -12.52
C PHE A 196 -5.58 3.84 -13.87
N SER A 197 -5.27 4.85 -14.67
CA SER A 197 -5.84 4.98 -16.02
C SER A 197 -5.40 3.83 -16.95
N GLN A 198 -4.21 3.26 -16.72
CA GLN A 198 -3.73 2.07 -17.46
C GLN A 198 -4.23 0.76 -16.83
N ALA A 199 -4.33 0.71 -15.50
CA ALA A 199 -4.80 -0.50 -14.84
C ALA A 199 -6.30 -0.77 -15.04
N LEU A 200 -7.12 0.28 -15.15
CA LEU A 200 -8.57 0.14 -15.27
C LEU A 200 -9.01 -0.72 -16.47
N PRO A 201 -8.52 -0.50 -17.72
CA PRO A 201 -8.83 -1.38 -18.84
C PRO A 201 -8.47 -2.85 -18.61
N VAL A 202 -7.37 -3.13 -17.90
CA VAL A 202 -6.96 -4.51 -17.59
C VAL A 202 -7.95 -5.16 -16.63
N VAL A 203 -8.30 -4.49 -15.54
CA VAL A 203 -9.30 -4.98 -14.59
C VAL A 203 -10.64 -5.19 -15.28
N GLN A 204 -11.08 -4.24 -16.11
CA GLN A 204 -12.30 -4.35 -16.90
C GLN A 204 -12.31 -5.58 -17.80
N SER A 205 -11.20 -5.88 -18.48
CA SER A 205 -11.12 -7.03 -19.39
C SER A 205 -11.30 -8.37 -18.65
N ILE A 206 -10.79 -8.48 -17.42
CA ILE A 206 -10.97 -9.68 -16.59
C ILE A 206 -12.40 -9.76 -16.07
N VAL A 207 -12.93 -8.67 -15.53
CA VAL A 207 -14.28 -8.64 -14.97
C VAL A 207 -15.35 -8.94 -16.03
N LYS A 208 -15.15 -8.49 -17.27
CA LYS A 208 -16.06 -8.76 -18.39
C LYS A 208 -15.87 -10.14 -19.04
N GLY A 209 -14.87 -10.90 -18.61
CA GLY A 209 -14.53 -12.20 -19.21
C GLY A 209 -13.89 -12.11 -20.60
N GLU A 210 -13.39 -10.94 -20.99
CA GLU A 210 -12.68 -10.71 -22.26
C GLU A 210 -11.25 -11.29 -22.22
N LYS A 211 -10.63 -11.30 -21.03
CA LYS A 211 -9.34 -11.93 -20.76
C LYS A 211 -9.39 -12.74 -19.47
N THR A 212 -8.65 -13.83 -19.45
CA THR A 212 -8.37 -14.59 -18.24
C THR A 212 -7.27 -13.95 -17.41
N VAL A 213 -7.20 -14.31 -16.12
CA VAL A 213 -6.10 -13.90 -15.23
C VAL A 213 -4.74 -14.34 -15.79
N ASN A 214 -4.64 -15.55 -16.36
CA ASN A 214 -3.39 -16.08 -16.90
C ASN A 214 -2.88 -15.26 -18.10
N GLU A 215 -3.76 -14.90 -19.03
CA GLU A 215 -3.37 -14.09 -20.21
C GLU A 215 -2.85 -12.70 -19.80
N VAL A 216 -3.47 -12.08 -18.80
CA VAL A 216 -3.02 -10.79 -18.25
C VAL A 216 -1.66 -10.92 -17.55
N LEU A 217 -1.48 -11.97 -16.73
CA LEU A 217 -0.20 -12.23 -16.06
C LEU A 217 0.93 -12.62 -17.03
N GLU A 218 0.61 -13.26 -18.16
CA GLU A 218 1.58 -13.57 -19.22
C GLU A 218 1.99 -12.31 -19.99
N THR A 219 1.06 -11.37 -20.20
CA THR A 219 1.38 -10.06 -20.78
C THR A 219 2.27 -9.24 -19.84
N GLY A 220 2.02 -9.30 -18.54
CA GLY A 220 2.88 -8.71 -17.50
C GLY A 220 2.90 -7.18 -17.44
N ARG A 221 2.03 -6.51 -18.20
CA ARG A 221 1.97 -5.04 -18.27
C ARG A 221 0.55 -4.56 -18.62
N ALA A 222 0.18 -3.43 -18.00
CA ALA A 222 -1.08 -2.72 -18.23
C ALA A 222 -0.98 -1.69 -19.37
#